data_AF-A0A0D2UXM6-F1
#
_entry.id   AF-A0A0D2UXM6-F1
#
_cell.length_a   1.000
_cell.length_b   1.000
_cell.length_c   1.000
_cell.angle_alpha   90.00
_cell.angle_beta   90.00
_cell.angle_gamma   90.00
#
_symmetry.space_group_name_H-M   'P 1'
#
loop_
_entity.id
_entity.type
_entity.pdbx_description
1 polymer ?
#
loop_
_entity_poly.entity_id
_entity_poly.type
_entity_poly.pdbx_seq_one_letter_code
_entity_poly.pdbx_strand_id
1 'polypeptide(L)'
;MQGDQNLVETVANVLTSLPFIALGIQAPRRNFNTKLYANSLIGVGVASTLYHSSRGKLRKYLRWADYTMIATATVCLSRAIRNENPKLLTAATALLLPVQPLMVSAIHTGMMEVAFAKRAIKDPELRKAHNVHKMSSLLGGALFIADDMFPGTPFLHSAWHLAAAVGAGTCNKLLE
;
A
#
# COMPACT_ATOMS: atom_id res chain seq x y z
N MET A 1 9.81 10.29 9.07
CA MET A 1 10.11 10.57 7.65
C MET A 1 10.12 12.07 7.45
N GLN A 2 11.32 12.63 7.30
CA GLN A 2 11.51 13.95 6.69
C GLN A 2 11.10 13.85 5.22
N GLY A 3 10.45 14.89 4.69
CA GLY A 3 9.97 14.88 3.30
C GLY A 3 11.12 14.96 2.29
N ASP A 4 10.76 15.07 1.01
CA ASP A 4 11.71 15.18 -0.11
C ASP A 4 12.74 16.29 0.15
N GLN A 5 14.04 15.98 0.12
CA GLN A 5 15.09 16.93 0.45
C GLN A 5 15.43 17.86 -0.70
N ASN A 6 15.25 17.38 -1.94
CA ASN A 6 15.58 18.11 -3.15
C ASN A 6 14.57 17.81 -4.29
N LEU A 7 14.71 18.55 -5.39
CA LEU A 7 13.83 18.42 -6.56
C LEU A 7 13.95 17.02 -7.20
N VAL A 8 15.13 16.42 -7.22
CA VAL A 8 15.37 15.11 -7.83
C VAL A 8 14.64 14.02 -7.06
N GLU A 9 14.69 14.04 -5.72
CA GLU A 9 13.92 13.15 -4.85
C GLU A 9 12.42 13.35 -5.02
N THR A 10 11.97 14.60 -5.20
CA THR A 10 10.56 14.88 -5.47
C THR A 10 10.11 14.21 -6.76
N VAL A 11 10.88 14.35 -7.83
CA VAL A 11 10.60 13.71 -9.12
C VAL A 11 10.63 12.19 -8.97
N ALA A 12 11.64 11.64 -8.29
CA ALA A 12 11.74 10.20 -8.05
C ALA A 12 10.55 9.65 -7.26
N ASN A 13 10.15 10.31 -6.18
CA ASN A 13 9.00 9.90 -5.38
C ASN A 13 7.71 9.96 -6.20
N VAL A 14 7.46 11.02 -6.98
CA VAL A 14 6.30 11.11 -7.87
C VAL A 14 6.28 9.99 -8.90
N LEU A 15 7.40 9.75 -9.59
CA LEU A 15 7.50 8.70 -10.61
C LEU A 15 7.27 7.31 -10.00
N THR A 16 7.80 7.06 -8.81
CA THR A 16 7.64 5.79 -8.12
C THR A 16 6.27 5.60 -7.47
N SER A 17 5.42 6.64 -7.39
CA SER A 17 3.99 6.52 -7.03
C SER A 17 3.09 6.08 -8.20
N LEU A 18 3.48 6.36 -9.45
CA LEU A 18 2.67 6.03 -10.64
C LEU A 18 2.37 4.53 -10.82
N PRO A 19 3.26 3.59 -10.47
CA PRO A 19 2.94 2.15 -10.50
C PRO A 19 1.66 1.78 -9.75
N PHE A 20 1.32 2.43 -8.64
CA PHE A 20 0.07 2.14 -7.92
C PHE A 20 -1.18 2.47 -8.75
N ILE A 21 -1.13 3.53 -9.57
CA ILE A 21 -2.19 3.86 -10.52
C ILE A 21 -2.33 2.75 -11.57
N ALA A 22 -1.21 2.35 -12.18
CA ALA A 22 -1.19 1.30 -13.19
C ALA A 22 -1.70 -0.04 -12.64
N LEU A 23 -1.25 -0.41 -11.44
CA LEU A 23 -1.71 -1.62 -10.75
C LEU A 23 -3.20 -1.57 -10.42
N GLY A 24 -3.71 -0.41 -10.01
CA GLY A 24 -5.14 -0.21 -9.78
C GLY A 24 -5.95 -0.32 -11.08
N ILE A 25 -5.45 0.20 -12.20
CA ILE A 25 -6.05 0.02 -13.53
C ILE A 25 -6.07 -1.46 -13.94
N GLN A 26 -5.02 -2.22 -13.63
CA GLN A 26 -4.90 -3.64 -14.01
C GLN A 26 -5.58 -4.60 -13.01
N ALA A 27 -5.95 -4.14 -11.82
CA ALA A 27 -6.52 -5.00 -10.79
C ALA A 27 -7.87 -5.64 -11.21
N PRO A 28 -8.16 -6.88 -10.78
CA PRO A 28 -9.45 -7.54 -11.04
C PRO A 28 -10.65 -6.71 -10.56
N ARG A 29 -11.73 -6.67 -11.34
CA ARG A 29 -12.96 -5.89 -11.04
C ARG A 29 -14.23 -6.73 -11.07
N ARG A 30 -14.13 -7.97 -10.58
CA ARG A 30 -15.18 -8.99 -10.71
C ARG A 30 -16.41 -8.74 -9.83
N ASN A 31 -16.26 -8.00 -8.72
CA ASN A 31 -17.32 -7.68 -7.78
C ASN A 31 -17.10 -6.31 -7.13
N PHE A 32 -18.03 -5.88 -6.27
CA PHE A 32 -17.94 -4.59 -5.60
C PHE A 32 -16.67 -4.42 -4.75
N ASN A 33 -16.28 -5.41 -3.96
CA ASN A 33 -15.11 -5.31 -3.08
C ASN A 33 -13.80 -5.21 -3.88
N THR A 34 -13.66 -5.99 -4.95
CA THR A 34 -12.50 -5.94 -5.85
C THR A 34 -12.43 -4.63 -6.65
N LYS A 35 -13.58 -4.06 -7.04
CA LYS A 35 -13.65 -2.69 -7.61
C LYS A 35 -13.21 -1.62 -6.62
N LEU A 36 -13.67 -1.70 -5.36
CA LEU A 36 -13.23 -0.78 -4.32
C LEU A 36 -11.72 -0.86 -4.09
N TYR A 37 -11.16 -2.06 -4.03
CA TYR A 37 -9.72 -2.25 -3.93
C TYR A 37 -8.97 -1.64 -5.13
N ALA A 38 -9.39 -1.96 -6.36
CA ALA A 38 -8.78 -1.40 -7.57
C ALA A 38 -8.77 0.13 -7.56
N ASN A 39 -9.90 0.76 -7.21
CA ASN A 39 -10.00 2.22 -7.13
C ASN A 39 -9.19 2.80 -5.97
N SER A 40 -9.14 2.12 -4.82
CA SER A 40 -8.33 2.56 -3.68
C SER A 40 -6.84 2.56 -4.00
N LEU A 41 -6.37 1.61 -4.82
CA LEU A 41 -4.97 1.53 -5.25
C LEU A 41 -4.61 2.67 -6.22
N ILE A 42 -5.53 3.05 -7.11
CA ILE A 42 -5.41 4.29 -7.88
C ILE A 42 -5.32 5.50 -6.95
N GLY A 43 -6.19 5.53 -5.93
CA GLY A 43 -6.20 6.58 -4.91
C GLY A 43 -4.88 6.70 -4.14
N VAL A 44 -4.20 5.60 -3.84
CA VAL A 44 -2.84 5.60 -3.25
C VAL A 44 -1.86 6.33 -4.17
N GLY A 45 -1.81 5.96 -5.46
CA GLY A 45 -0.91 6.62 -6.41
C GLY A 45 -1.18 8.12 -6.54
N VAL A 46 -2.45 8.51 -6.63
CA VAL A 46 -2.86 9.92 -6.71
C VAL A 46 -2.51 10.69 -5.42
N ALA A 47 -2.84 10.14 -4.25
CA ALA A 47 -2.58 10.79 -2.96
C ALA A 47 -1.07 10.95 -2.70
N SER A 48 -0.29 9.91 -2.99
CA SER A 48 1.17 9.92 -2.90
C SER A 48 1.78 10.97 -3.85
N THR A 49 1.36 11.02 -5.12
CA THR A 49 1.80 12.06 -6.06
C THR A 49 1.49 13.47 -5.54
N LEU A 50 0.26 13.73 -5.07
CA LEU A 50 -0.11 15.03 -4.51
C LEU A 50 0.74 15.38 -3.28
N TYR A 51 0.97 14.41 -2.39
CA TYR A 51 1.83 14.60 -1.22
C TYR A 51 3.25 15.03 -1.62
N HIS A 52 3.92 14.29 -2.51
CA HIS A 52 5.29 14.60 -2.92
C HIS A 52 5.38 15.89 -3.74
N SER A 53 4.38 16.20 -4.57
CA SER A 53 4.32 17.47 -5.30
C SER A 53 4.05 18.69 -4.41
N SER A 54 3.60 18.49 -3.16
CA SER A 54 3.20 19.59 -2.27
C SER A 54 4.33 20.11 -1.38
N ARG A 55 4.13 21.33 -0.85
CA ARG A 55 5.06 22.04 0.05
C ARG A 55 4.30 22.75 1.19
N GLY A 56 5.04 23.21 2.19
CA GLY A 56 4.50 24.03 3.29
C GLY A 56 3.42 23.32 4.13
N LYS A 57 2.41 24.07 4.58
CA LYS A 57 1.33 23.56 5.45
C LYS A 57 0.44 22.51 4.74
N LEU A 58 0.20 22.67 3.44
CA LEU A 58 -0.62 21.74 2.65
C LEU A 58 -0.02 20.33 2.66
N ARG A 59 1.31 20.22 2.63
CA ARG A 59 2.02 18.93 2.67
C ARG A 59 1.67 18.07 3.87
N LYS A 60 1.37 18.67 5.03
CA LYS A 60 0.98 17.92 6.24
C LYS A 60 -0.36 17.19 6.05
N TYR A 61 -1.34 17.87 5.45
CA TYR A 61 -2.64 17.29 5.16
C TYR A 61 -2.58 16.25 4.05
N LEU A 62 -1.80 16.51 3.00
CA LEU A 62 -1.63 15.53 1.91
C LEU A 62 -0.84 14.30 2.36
N ARG A 63 0.12 14.45 3.28
CA ARG A 63 0.78 13.30 3.92
C ARG A 63 -0.20 12.44 4.71
N TRP A 64 -1.08 13.08 5.48
CA TRP A 64 -2.13 12.37 6.19
C TRP A 64 -3.06 11.65 5.20
N ALA A 65 -3.46 12.32 4.11
CA ALA A 65 -4.31 11.73 3.08
C ALA A 65 -3.63 10.53 2.42
N ASP A 66 -2.34 10.61 2.12
CA ASP A 66 -1.55 9.53 1.55
C ASP A 66 -1.52 8.28 2.45
N TYR A 67 -1.12 8.42 3.72
CA TYR A 67 -1.15 7.30 4.67
C TYR A 67 -2.56 6.75 4.88
N THR A 68 -3.56 7.61 4.89
CA THR A 68 -4.97 7.21 5.01
C THR A 68 -5.44 6.43 3.78
N MET A 69 -4.97 6.78 2.59
CA MET A 69 -5.28 6.04 1.36
C MET A 69 -4.56 4.70 1.30
N ILE A 70 -3.31 4.61 1.76
CA ILE A 70 -2.61 3.32 1.92
C ILE A 70 -3.41 2.42 2.86
N ALA A 71 -3.82 2.92 4.03
CA ALA A 71 -4.65 2.19 4.96
C ALA A 71 -5.98 1.75 4.32
N THR A 72 -6.67 2.66 3.62
CA THR A 72 -7.90 2.36 2.90
C THR A 72 -7.71 1.23 1.89
N ALA A 73 -6.61 1.24 1.12
CA ALA A 73 -6.31 0.19 0.17
C ALA A 73 -6.11 -1.19 0.82
N THR A 74 -5.41 -1.26 1.96
CA THR A 74 -5.26 -2.52 2.72
C THR A 74 -6.59 -3.02 3.28
N VAL A 75 -7.47 -2.13 3.72
CA VAL A 75 -8.83 -2.46 4.18
C VAL A 75 -9.66 -3.02 3.02
N CYS A 76 -9.64 -2.35 1.87
CA CYS A 76 -10.35 -2.81 0.69
C CYS A 76 -9.82 -4.17 0.20
N LEU A 77 -8.50 -4.37 0.19
CA LEU A 77 -7.88 -5.64 -0.21
C LEU A 77 -8.30 -6.78 0.70
N SER A 78 -8.10 -6.63 2.01
CA SER A 78 -8.46 -7.66 2.99
C SER A 78 -9.96 -7.99 2.94
N ARG A 79 -10.83 -7.00 2.68
CA ARG A 79 -12.27 -7.23 2.46
C ARG A 79 -12.56 -7.96 1.15
N ALA A 80 -11.79 -7.70 0.09
CA ALA A 80 -11.93 -8.38 -1.19
C ALA A 80 -11.51 -9.86 -1.14
N ILE A 81 -10.59 -10.22 -0.24
CA ILE A 81 -10.08 -11.59 -0.08
C ILE A 81 -10.95 -12.43 0.88
N ARG A 82 -11.66 -11.79 1.81
CA ARG A 82 -12.41 -12.48 2.86
C ARG A 82 -13.83 -12.81 2.43
N ASN A 83 -14.25 -14.03 2.77
CA ASN A 83 -15.63 -14.48 2.59
C ASN A 83 -16.59 -13.94 3.66
N GLU A 84 -16.07 -13.54 4.83
CA GLU A 84 -16.85 -13.02 5.95
C GLU A 84 -16.45 -11.59 6.30
N ASN A 85 -17.45 -10.74 6.56
CA ASN A 85 -17.24 -9.36 7.00
C ASN A 85 -17.77 -9.13 8.42
N PRO A 86 -16.95 -9.28 9.48
CA PRO A 86 -17.35 -9.01 10.84
C PRO A 86 -17.63 -7.52 10.97
N LYS A 87 -18.89 -7.19 11.26
CA LYS A 87 -19.39 -5.81 11.41
C LYS A 87 -18.55 -5.02 12.41
N LEU A 88 -18.09 -5.67 13.49
CA LEU A 88 -17.22 -5.08 14.51
C LEU A 88 -15.88 -4.61 13.93
N LEU A 89 -15.22 -5.45 13.11
CA LEU A 89 -13.96 -5.06 12.48
C LEU A 89 -14.18 -3.90 11.51
N THR A 90 -15.25 -3.94 10.71
CA THR A 90 -15.57 -2.82 9.81
C THR A 90 -15.78 -1.52 10.60
N ALA A 91 -16.52 -1.56 11.70
CA ALA A 91 -16.77 -0.40 12.55
C ALA A 91 -15.48 0.12 13.20
N ALA A 92 -14.68 -0.77 13.80
CA ALA A 92 -13.40 -0.42 14.40
C ALA A 92 -12.43 0.19 13.38
N THR A 93 -12.33 -0.40 12.19
CA THR A 93 -11.53 0.12 11.09
C THR A 93 -12.02 1.50 10.65
N ALA A 94 -13.33 1.71 10.50
CA ALA A 94 -13.87 3.00 10.10
C ALA A 94 -13.56 4.12 11.13
N LEU A 95 -13.57 3.79 12.43
CA LEU A 95 -13.24 4.73 13.50
C LEU A 95 -11.74 5.02 13.58
N LEU A 96 -10.89 4.00 13.42
CA LEU A 96 -9.44 4.11 13.61
C LEU A 96 -8.70 4.59 12.38
N LEU A 97 -9.22 4.38 11.17
CA LEU A 97 -8.56 4.75 9.91
C LEU A 97 -8.10 6.21 9.84
N PRO A 98 -8.89 7.24 10.23
CA PRO A 98 -8.42 8.63 10.17
C PRO A 98 -7.42 8.99 11.30
N VAL A 99 -7.36 8.19 12.38
CA VAL A 99 -6.57 8.50 13.59
C VAL A 99 -5.25 7.70 13.63
N GLN A 100 -5.29 6.43 13.26
CA GLN A 100 -4.17 5.48 13.31
C GLN A 100 -4.05 4.66 12.02
N PRO A 101 -3.84 5.30 10.85
CA PRO A 101 -3.79 4.62 9.56
C PRO A 101 -2.71 3.53 9.49
N LEU A 102 -1.56 3.73 10.14
CA LEU A 102 -0.48 2.72 10.16
C LEU A 102 -0.87 1.45 10.91
N MET A 103 -1.52 1.57 12.07
CA MET A 103 -1.99 0.41 12.83
C MET A 103 -3.07 -0.35 12.05
N VAL A 104 -4.02 0.37 11.45
CA VAL A 104 -5.04 -0.22 10.58
C VAL A 104 -4.38 -0.97 9.42
N SER A 105 -3.41 -0.35 8.76
CA SER A 105 -2.65 -0.97 7.66
C SER A 105 -1.96 -2.26 8.12
N ALA A 106 -1.29 -2.23 9.27
CA ALA A 106 -0.58 -3.40 9.80
C ALA A 106 -1.53 -4.59 10.06
N ILE A 107 -2.69 -4.33 10.69
CA ILE A 107 -3.70 -5.36 10.95
C ILE A 107 -4.23 -5.96 9.64
N HIS A 108 -4.67 -5.12 8.71
CA HIS A 108 -5.29 -5.59 7.47
C HIS A 108 -4.27 -6.26 6.52
N THR A 109 -3.02 -5.80 6.49
CA THR A 109 -1.93 -6.47 5.79
C THR A 109 -1.62 -7.82 6.42
N GLY A 110 -1.56 -7.93 7.75
CA GLY A 110 -1.37 -9.22 8.43
C GLY A 110 -2.47 -10.23 8.11
N MET A 111 -3.73 -9.78 8.06
CA MET A 111 -4.86 -10.61 7.64
C MET A 111 -4.75 -11.08 6.18
N MET A 112 -4.34 -10.18 5.28
CA MET A 112 -4.10 -10.49 3.88
C MET A 112 -2.97 -11.50 3.72
N GLU A 113 -1.86 -11.34 4.45
CA GLU A 113 -0.70 -12.24 4.42
C GLU A 113 -1.07 -13.66 4.87
N VAL A 114 -1.86 -13.80 5.94
CA VAL A 114 -2.38 -15.11 6.37
C VAL A 114 -3.22 -15.76 5.28
N ALA A 115 -4.06 -14.98 4.59
CA ALA A 115 -4.89 -15.49 3.50
C ALA A 115 -4.05 -15.87 2.27
N PHE A 116 -3.03 -15.08 1.94
CA PHE A 116 -2.10 -15.33 0.84
C PHE A 116 -1.31 -16.62 1.10
N ALA A 117 -0.69 -16.75 2.27
CA ALA A 117 0.06 -17.94 2.66
C ALA A 117 -0.80 -19.21 2.62
N LYS A 118 -2.04 -19.17 3.14
CA LYS A 118 -2.97 -20.31 3.10
C LYS A 118 -3.30 -20.76 1.67
N ARG A 119 -3.43 -19.81 0.72
CA ARG A 119 -3.70 -20.13 -0.69
C ARG A 119 -2.45 -20.59 -1.43
N ALA A 120 -1.30 -19.95 -1.18
CA ALA A 120 0.00 -20.31 -1.76
C ALA A 120 0.48 -21.74 -1.40
N ILE A 121 0.01 -22.29 -0.27
CA ILE A 121 0.25 -23.70 0.05
C ILE A 121 -0.44 -24.63 -0.96
N LYS A 122 -1.63 -24.26 -1.45
CA LYS A 122 -2.46 -25.11 -2.32
C LYS A 122 -2.23 -24.87 -3.82
N ASP A 123 -1.77 -23.68 -4.19
CA ASP A 123 -1.64 -23.25 -5.59
C ASP A 123 -0.17 -22.85 -5.90
N PRO A 124 0.53 -23.59 -6.78
CA PRO A 124 1.91 -23.30 -7.17
C PRO A 124 2.13 -21.93 -7.81
N GLU A 125 1.16 -21.40 -8.56
CA GLU A 125 1.27 -20.09 -9.20
C GLU A 125 1.15 -18.98 -8.15
N LEU A 126 0.23 -19.12 -7.20
CA LEU A 126 0.15 -18.21 -6.05
C LEU A 126 1.38 -18.33 -5.14
N ARG A 127 2.05 -19.48 -5.08
CA ARG A 127 3.30 -19.64 -4.32
C ARG A 127 4.44 -18.79 -4.87
N LYS A 128 4.59 -18.72 -6.19
CA LYS A 128 5.58 -17.84 -6.82
C LYS A 128 5.27 -16.37 -6.51
N ALA A 129 4.00 -15.98 -6.65
CA ALA A 129 3.56 -14.62 -6.32
C ALA A 129 3.78 -14.29 -4.84
N HIS A 130 3.51 -15.22 -3.93
CA HIS A 130 3.73 -15.05 -2.49
C HIS A 130 5.22 -14.92 -2.11
N ASN A 131 6.11 -15.66 -2.77
CA ASN A 131 7.55 -15.49 -2.57
C ASN A 131 8.01 -14.07 -2.97
N VAL A 132 7.54 -13.56 -4.11
CA VAL A 132 7.82 -12.18 -4.53
C VAL A 132 7.20 -11.18 -3.54
N HIS A 133 5.98 -11.43 -3.08
CA HIS A 133 5.31 -10.61 -2.07
C HIS A 133 6.12 -10.50 -0.78
N LYS A 134 6.60 -11.64 -0.26
CA LYS A 134 7.40 -11.70 0.96
C LYS A 134 8.71 -10.94 0.82
N MET A 135 9.44 -11.18 -0.28
CA MET A 135 10.73 -10.51 -0.52
C MET A 135 10.56 -8.99 -0.67
N SER A 136 9.56 -8.56 -1.43
CA SER A 136 9.25 -7.14 -1.61
C SER A 136 8.75 -6.49 -0.32
N SER A 137 7.96 -7.19 0.50
CA SER A 137 7.50 -6.69 1.81
C SER A 137 8.64 -6.58 2.82
N LEU A 138 9.56 -7.55 2.87
CA LEU A 138 10.75 -7.48 3.72
C LEU A 138 11.66 -6.32 3.31
N LEU A 139 11.94 -6.19 2.01
CA LEU A 139 12.73 -5.09 1.48
C LEU A 139 12.04 -3.74 1.73
N GLY A 140 10.74 -3.64 1.46
CA GLY A 140 9.95 -2.45 1.71
C GLY A 140 9.94 -2.04 3.18
N GLY A 141 9.75 -3.00 4.10
CA GLY A 141 9.81 -2.76 5.54
C GLY A 141 11.20 -2.27 5.99
N ALA A 142 12.27 -2.88 5.47
CA ALA A 142 13.63 -2.44 5.75
C ALA A 142 13.91 -1.01 5.24
N LEU A 143 13.48 -0.70 4.01
CA LEU A 143 13.62 0.64 3.42
C LEU A 143 12.80 1.69 4.18
N PHE A 144 11.58 1.35 4.61
CA PHE A 144 10.73 2.23 5.43
C PHE A 144 11.41 2.59 6.76
N ILE A 145 12.01 1.61 7.44
CA ILE A 145 12.75 1.84 8.68
C ILE A 145 14.03 2.63 8.41
N ALA A 146 14.76 2.31 7.34
CA ALA A 146 15.99 2.99 6.97
C ALA A 146 15.76 4.47 6.64
N ASP A 147 14.64 4.81 5.98
CA ASP A 147 14.25 6.19 5.66
C ASP A 147 14.07 7.05 6.93
N ASP A 148 13.63 6.43 8.03
CA ASP A 148 13.53 7.09 9.34
C ASP A 148 14.87 7.16 10.08
N MET A 149 15.69 6.11 10.01
CA MET A 149 16.97 6.04 10.71
C MET A 149 18.10 6.84 10.04
N PHE A 150 18.06 6.95 8.71
CA PHE A 150 19.11 7.57 7.90
C PHE A 150 18.52 8.67 7.01
N PRO A 151 17.99 9.76 7.59
CA PRO A 151 17.28 10.79 6.83
C PRO A 151 18.15 11.48 5.78
N GLY A 152 19.48 11.47 5.91
CA GLY A 152 20.40 12.04 4.93
C GLY A 152 20.70 11.17 3.71
N THR A 153 20.19 9.94 3.65
CA THR A 153 20.41 9.03 2.52
C THR A 153 19.33 9.25 1.46
N PRO A 154 19.68 9.73 0.26
CA PRO A 154 18.68 10.03 -0.76
C PRO A 154 18.01 8.77 -1.31
N PHE A 155 16.79 8.91 -1.84
CA PHE A 155 16.03 7.88 -2.56
C PHE A 155 15.58 6.64 -1.78
N LEU A 156 15.80 6.55 -0.46
CA LEU A 156 15.28 5.44 0.36
C LEU A 156 13.75 5.34 0.26
N HIS A 157 13.06 6.47 0.34
CA HIS A 157 11.62 6.55 0.16
C HIS A 157 11.14 6.09 -1.23
N SER A 158 11.84 6.50 -2.29
CA SER A 158 11.50 6.10 -3.66
C SER A 158 11.73 4.59 -3.88
N ALA A 159 12.79 4.04 -3.29
CA ALA A 159 13.04 2.61 -3.30
C ALA A 159 11.95 1.84 -2.54
N TRP A 160 11.48 2.39 -1.40
CA TRP A 160 10.35 1.84 -0.66
C TRP A 160 9.08 1.81 -1.52
N HIS A 161 8.75 2.89 -2.24
CA HIS A 161 7.63 2.92 -3.19
C HIS A 161 7.71 1.77 -4.21
N LEU A 162 8.87 1.55 -4.82
CA LEU A 162 9.04 0.48 -5.81
C LEU A 162 8.85 -0.90 -5.20
N ALA A 163 9.45 -1.16 -4.03
CA ALA A 163 9.26 -2.43 -3.33
C ALA A 163 7.78 -2.65 -2.96
N ALA A 164 7.12 -1.62 -2.42
CA ALA A 164 5.71 -1.67 -2.08
C ALA A 164 4.80 -1.87 -3.32
N ALA A 165 5.11 -1.26 -4.45
CA ALA A 165 4.38 -1.45 -5.70
C ALA A 165 4.51 -2.90 -6.22
N VAL A 166 5.71 -3.48 -6.19
CA VAL A 166 5.91 -4.90 -6.52
C VAL A 166 5.07 -5.79 -5.60
N GLY A 167 5.11 -5.55 -4.28
CA GLY A 167 4.30 -6.28 -3.31
C GLY A 167 2.80 -6.14 -3.55
N ALA A 168 2.31 -4.93 -3.82
CA ALA A 168 0.90 -4.69 -4.15
C ALA A 168 0.47 -5.39 -5.44
N GLY A 169 1.34 -5.43 -6.45
CA GLY A 169 1.05 -6.13 -7.71
C GLY A 169 0.83 -7.64 -7.52
N THR A 170 1.57 -8.28 -6.62
CA THR A 170 1.32 -9.70 -6.28
C THR A 170 -0.03 -9.92 -5.60
N CYS A 171 -0.59 -8.91 -4.92
CA CYS A 171 -1.91 -9.00 -4.29
C CYS A 171 -3.04 -9.01 -5.33
N ASN A 172 -2.82 -8.46 -6.54
CA ASN A 172 -3.80 -8.59 -7.62
C ASN A 172 -3.98 -10.05 -8.05
N LYS A 173 -2.90 -10.86 -8.03
CA LYS A 173 -2.97 -12.31 -8.29
C LYS A 173 -3.79 -13.05 -7.25
N LEU A 174 -3.81 -12.57 -6.01
CA LEU A 174 -4.68 -13.11 -4.98
C LEU A 174 -6.17 -12.86 -5.26
N LEU A 175 -6.52 -11.91 -6.11
CA LEU A 175 -7.90 -11.60 -6.49
C LEU A 175 -8.32 -12.24 -7.83
N GLU A 176 -7.38 -12.89 -8.52
CA GLU A 176 -7.65 -13.77 -9.66
C GLU A 176 -8.21 -15.13 -9.22
#